data_AF-A0A967ABN4-F1
#
_entry.id   AF-A0A967ABN4-F1
#
_cell.length_a   1.000
_cell.length_b   1.000
_cell.length_c   1.000
_cell.angle_alpha   90.00
_cell.angle_beta   90.00
_cell.angle_gamma   90.00
#
_symmetry.space_group_name_H-M   'P 1'
#
loop_
_entity.id
_entity.type
_entity.pdbx_description
1 polymer ?
#
loop_
_entity_poly.entity_id
_entity_poly.type
_entity_poly.pdbx_seq_one_letter_code
_entity_poly.pdbx_strand_id
1 'polypeptide(L)' 'NSIYTFTPNSDECAESIDIEIEIIPSTTPEFSIPSEICENELQELPTTSNNGIEGEWTPELNSSNSIYT' A
#
# COMPACT_ATOMS: atom_id res chain seq x y z
N ASN A 1 13.72 -1.31 -14.24
CA ASN A 1 13.09 -1.31 -15.57
C ASN A 1 13.73 -2.38 -16.42
N SER A 2 12.94 -3.30 -16.97
CA SER A 2 13.42 -4.38 -17.84
C SER A 2 12.64 -4.34 -19.14
N ILE A 3 13.34 -4.41 -20.27
CA ILE A 3 12.71 -4.40 -21.60
C ILE A 3 12.74 -5.81 -22.17
N TYR A 4 11.56 -6.31 -22.56
CA TYR A 4 11.41 -7.58 -23.26
C TYR A 4 11.03 -7.31 -24.70
N THR A 5 11.88 -7.72 -25.64
CA THR A 5 11.60 -7.59 -27.08
C THR A 5 10.87 -8.83 -27.56
N PHE A 6 9.62 -8.66 -27.97
CA PHE A 6 8.91 -9.67 -28.74
C PHE A 6 9.40 -9.64 -30.19
N THR A 7 9.91 -10.77 -30.68
CA THR A 7 10.30 -10.94 -32.08
C THR A 7 9.41 -12.01 -32.71
N PRO A 8 8.54 -11.66 -33.68
CA PRO A 8 7.69 -12.64 -34.34
C PRO A 8 8.49 -13.61 -35.21
N ASN A 9 7.95 -14.80 -35.41
CA ASN A 9 8.60 -15.81 -36.26
C ASN A 9 8.55 -15.39 -37.73
N SER A 10 9.45 -15.95 -38.55
CA SER A 10 9.65 -15.58 -39.97
C SER A 10 8.41 -15.67 -40.87
N ASP A 11 7.34 -16.33 -40.42
CA ASP A 11 6.08 -16.53 -41.16
C ASP A 11 4.86 -15.82 -40.52
N GLU A 12 5.08 -15.01 -39.49
CA GLU A 12 4.03 -14.23 -38.81
C GLU A 12 3.99 -12.79 -39.37
N CYS A 13 2.80 -12.32 -39.75
CA CYS A 13 2.59 -10.93 -40.17
C CYS A 13 2.43 -10.01 -38.95
N ALA A 14 3.51 -9.87 -38.18
CA ALA A 14 3.59 -9.00 -37.02
C ALA A 14 4.92 -8.26 -37.02
N GLU A 15 4.95 -7.10 -36.36
CA GLU A 15 6.18 -6.33 -36.15
C GLU A 15 6.77 -6.66 -34.78
N SER A 16 8.09 -6.52 -34.63
CA SER A 16 8.75 -6.62 -33.34
C SER A 16 8.31 -5.47 -32.42
N ILE A 17 8.04 -5.77 -31.15
CA ILE A 17 7.64 -4.77 -30.16
C ILE A 17 8.45 -4.92 -28.89
N ASP A 18 8.86 -3.79 -28.33
CA ASP A 18 9.48 -3.72 -27.02
C ASP A 18 8.40 -3.57 -25.94
N ILE A 19 8.44 -4.45 -24.96
CA ILE A 19 7.57 -4.45 -23.79
C ILE A 19 8.38 -3.97 -22.60
N GLU A 20 8.02 -2.81 -22.08
CA GLU A 20 8.64 -2.25 -20.88
C GLU A 20 7.95 -2.84 -19.63
N ILE A 21 8.75 -3.43 -18.75
CA ILE A 21 8.28 -4.01 -17.50
C ILE A 21 8.92 -3.25 -16.33
N GLU A 22 8.08 -2.54 -15.60
CA GLU A 22 8.44 -1.88 -14.34
C GLU A 22 8.05 -2.76 -13.15
N ILE A 23 9.03 -3.09 -12.31
CA ILE A 23 8.81 -3.75 -11.02
C ILE A 23 8.83 -2.66 -9.95
N ILE A 24 7.66 -2.34 -9.42
CA ILE A 24 7.53 -1.44 -8.27
C ILE A 24 7.71 -2.28 -6.99
N PRO A 25 8.77 -2.05 -6.19
CA PRO A 25 8.95 -2.79 -4.95
C PRO A 25 7.82 -2.46 -3.96
N SER A 26 7.36 -3.48 -3.24
CA SER A 26 6.42 -3.25 -2.14
C SER A 26 7.13 -2.53 -0.99
N THR A 27 6.46 -1.51 -0.45
CA THR A 27 6.92 -0.77 0.73
C THR A 27 6.00 -1.05 1.90
N THR A 28 6.58 -1.43 3.03
CA THR A 28 5.81 -1.63 4.28
C THR A 28 5.50 -0.28 4.91
N PRO A 29 4.23 0.03 5.23
CA PRO A 29 3.88 1.22 6.00
C PRO A 29 4.49 1.19 7.41
N GLU A 30 5.17 2.26 7.81
CA GLU A 30 5.73 2.40 9.15
C GLU A 30 4.90 3.39 9.97
N PHE A 31 4.51 3.00 11.19
CA PHE A 31 3.74 3.85 12.09
C PHE A 31 4.44 3.96 13.45
N SER A 32 4.49 5.17 14.00
CA SER A 32 4.95 5.42 15.38
C SER A 32 3.74 5.68 16.27
N ILE A 33 3.13 4.60 16.77
CA ILE A 33 1.97 4.65 17.67
C ILE A 33 2.40 4.27 19.10
N PRO A 34 1.73 4.79 20.14
CA PRO A 34 1.99 4.37 21.52
C PRO A 34 1.77 2.87 21.70
N SER A 35 2.63 2.23 22.49
CA SER A 35 2.49 0.81 22.83
C SER A 35 1.38 0.54 23.83
N GLU A 36 0.95 1.58 24.55
CA GLU A 36 -0.11 1.55 25.55
C GLU A 36 -1.02 2.74 25.28
N ILE A 37 -2.32 2.49 25.33
CA ILE A 37 -3.36 3.51 25.22
C ILE A 37 -4.17 3.41 26.51
N CYS A 38 -4.42 4.53 27.17
CA CYS A 38 -5.22 4.52 28.39
C CYS A 38 -6.70 4.28 28.05
N GLU A 39 -7.40 3.54 28.92
CA GLU A 39 -8.85 3.40 28.81
C GLU A 39 -9.50 4.80 28.85
N ASN A 40 -10.34 5.10 27.86
CA ASN A 40 -10.97 6.41 27.61
C ASN A 40 -10.06 7.51 27.02
N GLU A 41 -8.85 7.16 26.56
CA GLU A 41 -8.04 8.09 25.77
C GLU A 41 -8.49 8.08 24.30
N LEU A 42 -8.89 9.25 23.80
CA LEU A 42 -9.23 9.43 22.40
C LEU A 42 -7.94 9.55 21.58
N GLN A 43 -7.50 8.46 20.97
CA GLN A 43 -6.36 8.45 20.04
C GLN A 43 -6.86 8.21 18.61
N GLU A 44 -6.65 9.19 17.75
CA GLU A 44 -6.77 8.99 16.30
C GLU A 44 -5.48 8.32 15.82
N LEU A 45 -5.60 7.18 15.12
CA LEU A 45 -4.46 6.59 14.43
C LEU A 45 -4.22 7.35 13.12
N PRO A 46 -2.96 7.66 12.78
CA PRO A 46 -2.65 8.31 11.51
C PRO A 46 -3.06 7.41 10.34
N THR A 47 -3.70 7.99 9.34
CA THR A 47 -4.06 7.34 8.07
C THR A 47 -2.92 7.39 7.06
N THR A 48 -1.89 8.18 7.33
CA THR A 48 -0.65 8.25 6.54
C THR A 48 0.50 7.71 7.37
N SER A 49 1.25 6.76 6.83
CA SER A 49 2.45 6.22 7.46
C SER A 49 3.60 7.24 7.48
N ASN A 50 4.61 6.99 8.33
CA ASN A 50 5.83 7.79 8.41
C ASN A 50 6.59 7.86 7.07
N ASN A 51 6.38 6.87 6.19
CA ASN A 51 6.91 6.81 4.84
C ASN A 51 5.90 7.24 3.74
N GLY A 52 4.82 7.92 4.10
CA GLY A 52 3.92 8.61 3.16
C GLY A 52 2.88 7.72 2.47
N ILE A 53 2.63 6.51 2.99
CA ILE A 53 1.65 5.57 2.44
C ILE A 53 0.31 5.82 3.13
N GLU A 54 -0.71 6.15 2.35
CA GLU A 54 -2.08 6.33 2.84
C GLU A 54 -2.82 4.98 2.96
N GLY A 55 -3.68 4.87 3.96
CA GLY A 55 -4.51 3.71 4.18
C GLY A 55 -5.63 3.95 5.20
N GLU A 56 -6.49 2.95 5.33
CA GLU A 56 -7.59 2.94 6.28
C GLU A 56 -7.40 1.80 7.30
N TRP A 57 -7.72 2.09 8.56
CA TRP A 57 -7.68 1.08 9.62
C TRP A 57 -8.96 0.24 9.60
N THR A 58 -8.80 -1.09 9.56
CA THR A 58 -9.91 -2.05 9.64
C THR A 58 -9.69 -3.07 10.76
N PRO A 59 -10.67 -3.29 11.67
CA PRO A 59 -11.98 -2.63 11.75
C PRO A 59 -11.85 -1.13 12.03
N GLU A 60 -12.84 -0.36 11.57
CA GLU A 60 -12.88 1.08 11.79
C GLU A 60 -12.74 1.37 13.29
N LEU A 61 -11.82 2.28 13.62
CA LEU A 61 -11.55 2.63 15.01
C LEU A 61 -12.75 3.35 15.60
N ASN A 62 -13.52 2.64 16.41
CA ASN A 62 -14.58 3.25 17.20
C ASN A 62 -13.97 3.92 18.45
N SER A 63 -13.46 5.14 18.28
CA SER A 63 -12.99 5.98 19.39
C SER A 63 -14.14 6.57 20.22
N SER A 64 -15.41 6.22 19.95
CA SER A 64 -16.58 6.89 20.54
C SER A 64 -17.49 6.02 21.42
N ASN A 65 -17.19 4.75 21.72
CA ASN A 65 -18.21 3.91 22.40
C ASN A 65 -17.70 2.94 23.49
N SER A 66 -16.83 3.41 24.39
CA SER A 66 -16.72 2.83 25.74
C SER A 66 -17.15 3.83 26.81
N ILE A 67 -18.35 4.39 26.66
CA ILE A 67 -19.14 4.74 27.85
C ILE A 67 -19.63 3.42 28.45
N TYR A 68 -18.80 2.77 29.28
CA TYR A 68 -19.29 1.80 30.25
C TYR A 68 -19.97 2.60 31.37
N THR A 69 -21.26 2.89 31.19
CA THR A 69 -22.16 3.20 32.31
C THR A 69 -22.69 1.91 32.91
#